data_AF-A0A7K2MPX9-F1
#
_entry.id   AF-A0A7K2MPX9-F1
#
_cell.length_a   1.000
_cell.length_b   1.000
_cell.length_c   1.000
_cell.angle_alpha   90.00
_cell.angle_beta   90.00
_cell.angle_gamma   90.00
#
_symmetry.space_group_name_H-M   'P 1'
#
loop_
_entity.id
_entity.type
_entity.pdbx_description
1 polymer ?
#
loop_
_entity_poly.entity_id
_entity_poly.type
_entity_poly.pdbx_seq_one_letter_code
_entity_poly.pdbx_strand_id
1 'polypeptide(L)'
;MTRSTLEAAVAANHELFMRTGDRIEDVLAEHGLTPATAQALWAIDPDEAPPSMKTLAGRLYCNAPNLSFVINQLTHRGLVERSADPADRRSRVVALTEDGRRVRAAVIEATLALT
;
A
#
# COMPACT_ATOMS: atom_id res chain seq x y z
N MET A 1 -28.03 4.08 5.38
CA MET A 1 -27.66 2.69 5.02
C MET A 1 -28.46 1.74 5.89
N THR A 2 -29.15 0.76 5.31
CA THR A 2 -29.86 -0.26 6.10
C THR A 2 -28.90 -1.36 6.53
N ARG A 3 -29.27 -2.18 7.51
CA ARG A 3 -28.49 -3.36 7.92
C ARG A 3 -28.24 -4.31 6.75
N SER A 4 -29.26 -4.57 5.95
CA SER A 4 -29.16 -5.44 4.77
C SER A 4 -28.18 -4.88 3.72
N THR A 5 -28.19 -3.57 3.49
CA THR A 5 -27.20 -2.94 2.59
C THR A 5 -25.77 -3.06 3.14
N LEU A 6 -25.58 -2.91 4.45
CA LEU A 6 -24.26 -3.07 5.07
C LEU A 6 -23.75 -4.51 4.98
N GLU A 7 -24.61 -5.49 5.26
CA GLU A 7 -24.26 -6.92 5.18
C GLU A 7 -23.84 -7.30 3.75
N ALA A 8 -24.57 -6.84 2.74
CA ALA A 8 -24.22 -7.07 1.34
C ALA A 8 -22.87 -6.43 0.96
N ALA A 9 -22.62 -5.18 1.39
CA ALA A 9 -21.37 -4.49 1.11
C ALA A 9 -20.16 -5.18 1.76
N VAL A 10 -20.30 -5.66 3.00
CA VAL A 10 -19.23 -6.38 3.71
C VAL A 10 -18.94 -7.73 3.05
N ALA A 11 -19.97 -8.46 2.64
CA ALA A 11 -19.81 -9.72 1.92
C ALA A 11 -19.10 -9.52 0.58
N ALA A 12 -19.52 -8.52 -0.21
CA ALA A 12 -18.88 -8.17 -1.47
C ALA A 12 -17.42 -7.74 -1.28
N ASN A 13 -17.13 -6.92 -0.25
CA ASN A 13 -15.76 -6.53 0.08
C ASN A 13 -14.87 -7.74 0.41
N HIS A 14 -15.38 -8.68 1.21
CA HIS A 14 -14.64 -9.89 1.56
C HIS A 14 -14.38 -10.76 0.32
N GLU A 15 -15.38 -10.97 -0.53
CA GLU A 15 -15.20 -11.71 -1.79
C GLU A 15 -14.15 -11.06 -2.69
N LEU A 16 -14.24 -9.73 -2.89
CA LEU A 16 -13.28 -8.98 -3.68
C LEU A 16 -11.87 -9.12 -3.12
N PHE A 17 -11.71 -9.00 -1.80
CA PHE A 17 -10.39 -9.13 -1.17
C PHE A 17 -9.79 -10.52 -1.38
N MET A 18 -10.59 -11.59 -1.25
CA MET A 18 -10.12 -12.96 -1.46
C MET A 18 -9.74 -13.21 -2.92
N ARG A 19 -10.57 -12.79 -3.88
CA ARG A 19 -10.34 -13.02 -5.31
C ARG A 19 -9.17 -12.20 -5.86
N THR A 20 -9.03 -10.96 -5.40
CA THR A 20 -7.92 -10.10 -5.82
C THR A 20 -6.61 -10.53 -5.19
N GLY A 21 -6.63 -11.01 -3.93
CA GLY A 21 -5.45 -11.54 -3.25
C GLY A 21 -4.81 -12.73 -3.99
N ASP A 22 -5.62 -13.69 -4.43
CA ASP A 22 -5.19 -14.83 -5.25
C ASP A 22 -4.58 -14.36 -6.58
N ARG A 23 -5.23 -13.41 -7.26
CA ARG A 23 -4.80 -12.90 -8.56
C ARG A 23 -3.45 -12.19 -8.56
N ILE A 24 -3.10 -11.51 -7.46
CA ILE A 24 -1.85 -10.77 -7.37
C ILE A 24 -0.69 -11.62 -6.86
N GLU A 25 -0.90 -12.89 -6.49
CA GLU A 25 0.12 -13.73 -5.85
C GLU A 25 1.42 -13.78 -6.67
N ASP A 26 1.33 -14.02 -7.98
CA ASP A 26 2.50 -14.08 -8.87
C ASP A 26 3.26 -12.75 -8.91
N VAL A 27 2.54 -11.61 -8.99
CA VAL A 27 3.15 -10.27 -8.99
C VAL A 27 3.83 -9.96 -7.67
N LEU A 28 3.22 -10.38 -6.56
CA LEU A 28 3.84 -10.23 -5.24
C LEU A 28 5.10 -11.10 -5.14
N ALA A 29 5.05 -12.34 -5.61
CA ALA A 29 6.19 -13.25 -5.60
C ALA A 29 7.36 -12.73 -6.46
N GLU A 30 7.08 -12.23 -7.67
CA GLU A 30 8.08 -11.65 -8.57
C GLU A 30 8.87 -10.51 -7.92
N HIS A 31 8.20 -9.69 -7.10
CA HIS A 31 8.81 -8.55 -6.42
C HIS A 31 9.17 -8.82 -4.95
N GLY A 32 9.05 -10.06 -4.49
CA GLY A 32 9.32 -10.46 -3.12
C GLY A 32 8.50 -9.69 -2.08
N LEU A 33 7.25 -9.35 -2.42
CA LEU A 33 6.31 -8.59 -1.61
C LEU A 33 5.41 -9.52 -0.80
N THR A 34 4.99 -9.00 0.35
CA THR A 34 3.84 -9.50 1.10
C THR A 34 2.60 -8.64 0.80
N PRO A 35 1.38 -9.10 1.12
CA PRO A 35 0.19 -8.27 1.01
C PRO A 35 0.31 -6.93 1.77
N ALA A 36 0.94 -6.93 2.95
CA ALA A 36 1.12 -5.71 3.74
C ALA A 36 2.05 -4.69 3.05
N THR A 37 3.14 -5.15 2.44
CA THR A 37 4.05 -4.27 1.67
C THR A 37 3.41 -3.77 0.38
N ALA A 38 2.59 -4.58 -0.27
CA ALA A 38 1.84 -4.18 -1.47
C ALA A 38 0.79 -3.10 -1.15
N GLN A 39 0.03 -3.28 -0.05
CA GLN A 39 -0.91 -2.28 0.45
C GLN A 39 -0.21 -0.96 0.80
N ALA A 40 0.97 -1.02 1.42
CA ALA A 40 1.75 0.17 1.72
C ALA A 40 2.26 0.90 0.46
N LEU A 41 2.66 0.17 -0.59
CA LEU A 41 2.98 0.79 -1.89
C LEU A 41 1.76 1.45 -2.51
N TRP A 42 0.61 0.78 -2.52
CA TRP A 42 -0.62 1.34 -3.07
C TRP A 42 -1.01 2.65 -2.38
N ALA A 43 -0.95 2.67 -1.04
CA ALA A 43 -1.35 3.80 -0.20
C ALA A 43 -0.47 5.06 -0.34
N ILE A 44 0.68 4.96 -1.00
CA ILE A 44 1.49 6.12 -1.39
C ILE A 44 1.04 6.55 -2.79
N ASP A 45 0.40 7.71 -2.86
CA ASP A 45 -0.06 8.30 -4.12
C ASP A 45 1.10 9.12 -4.73
N PRO A 46 1.58 8.81 -5.94
CA PRO A 46 2.64 9.59 -6.59
C PRO A 46 2.20 11.00 -7.00
N ASP A 47 0.91 11.29 -7.09
CA ASP A 47 0.38 12.61 -7.50
C ASP A 47 0.19 13.56 -6.30
N GLU A 48 0.39 13.06 -5.08
CA GLU A 48 0.34 13.84 -3.83
C GLU A 48 1.74 14.11 -3.27
N ALA A 49 1.82 15.05 -2.31
CA ALA A 49 3.04 15.22 -1.53
C ALA A 49 3.37 13.94 -0.74
N PRO A 50 4.65 13.54 -0.63
CA PRO A 50 5.05 12.33 0.10
C PRO A 50 4.46 12.28 1.52
N PRO A 51 3.69 11.22 1.87
CA PRO A 51 3.03 11.16 3.16
C PRO A 51 4.03 10.97 4.31
N SER A 52 3.71 11.58 5.45
CA SER A 52 4.38 11.25 6.71
C SER A 52 4.06 9.82 7.14
N MET A 53 4.91 9.23 8.00
CA MET A 53 4.61 7.92 8.63
C MET A 53 3.27 7.93 9.38
N LYS A 54 2.90 9.05 10.00
CA LYS A 54 1.61 9.18 10.70
C LYS A 54 0.44 9.14 9.71
N THR A 55 0.55 9.85 8.60
CA THR A 55 -0.46 9.86 7.54
C THR A 55 -0.65 8.46 6.97
N LEU A 56 0.45 7.79 6.64
CA LEU A 56 0.42 6.45 6.07
C LEU A 56 -0.14 5.41 7.05
N ALA A 57 0.18 5.52 8.34
CA ALA A 57 -0.40 4.68 9.39
C ALA A 57 -1.92 4.85 9.48
N GLY A 58 -2.41 6.08 9.33
CA GLY A 58 -3.84 6.40 9.26
C GLY A 58 -4.51 5.80 8.03
N ARG A 59 -3.88 5.89 6.85
CA ARG A 59 -4.40 5.28 5.60
C ARG A 59 -4.51 3.76 5.69
N LEU A 60 -3.53 3.13 6.33
CA LEU A 60 -3.43 1.67 6.45
C LEU A 60 -4.08 1.11 7.71
N TYR A 61 -4.70 1.96 8.54
CA TYR A 61 -5.30 1.58 9.83
C TYR A 61 -4.39 0.71 10.70
N CYS A 62 -3.09 1.05 10.75
CA CYS A 62 -2.09 0.27 11.48
C CYS A 62 -1.28 1.13 12.47
N ASN A 63 -0.58 0.46 13.40
CA ASN A 63 0.27 1.13 14.37
C ASN A 63 1.66 1.46 13.80
N ALA A 64 2.37 2.39 14.46
CA ALA A 64 3.68 2.87 14.00
C ALA A 64 4.78 1.79 13.95
N PRO A 65 4.89 0.84 14.91
CA PRO A 65 5.86 -0.26 14.81
C PRO A 65 5.63 -1.13 13.58
N ASN A 66 4.38 -1.52 13.31
CA ASN A 66 4.04 -2.31 12.14
C ASN A 66 4.38 -1.56 10.85
N LEU A 67 3.98 -0.29 10.75
CA LEU A 67 4.30 0.52 9.57
C LEU A 67 5.81 0.67 9.35
N SER A 68 6.57 0.91 10.42
CA SER A 68 8.02 1.08 10.34
C SER A 68 8.68 -0.17 9.79
N PHE A 69 8.24 -1.35 10.23
CA PHE A 69 8.69 -2.64 9.72
C PHE A 69 8.37 -2.81 8.23
N VAL A 70 7.13 -2.54 7.82
CA VAL A 70 6.69 -2.63 6.41
C VAL A 70 7.49 -1.68 5.51
N ILE A 71 7.66 -0.42 5.92
CA ILE A 71 8.40 0.56 5.11
C ILE A 71 9.89 0.22 5.07
N ASN A 72 10.49 -0.31 6.15
CA ASN A 72 11.88 -0.78 6.11
C ASN A 72 12.08 -1.88 5.07
N GLN A 73 11.13 -2.82 4.96
CA GLN A 73 11.17 -3.87 3.95
C GLN A 73 11.12 -3.31 2.52
N LEU A 74 10.28 -2.29 2.28
CA LEU A 74 10.19 -1.62 0.99
C LEU A 74 11.45 -0.80 0.66
N THR A 75 12.04 -0.13 1.66
CA THR A 75 13.30 0.61 1.49
C THR A 75 14.46 -0.33 1.19
N HIS A 76 14.56 -1.47 1.87
CA HIS A 76 15.59 -2.49 1.59
C HIS A 76 15.48 -3.05 0.16
N ARG A 77 14.28 -3.06 -0.41
CA ARG A 77 14.02 -3.46 -1.80
C ARG A 77 14.21 -2.31 -2.81
N GLY A 78 14.53 -1.10 -2.35
CA GLY A 78 14.69 0.07 -3.22
C GLY A 78 13.38 0.60 -3.80
N LEU A 79 12.23 0.22 -3.26
CA LEU A 79 10.91 0.62 -3.78
C LEU A 79 10.40 1.93 -3.17
N VAL A 80 10.90 2.30 -1.99
CA VAL A 80 10.58 3.58 -1.35
C VAL A 80 11.83 4.18 -0.74
N GLU A 81 11.84 5.51 -0.67
CA GLU A 81 12.86 6.28 0.04
C GLU A 81 12.25 7.09 1.18
N ARG A 82 13.06 7.34 2.21
CA ARG A 82 12.69 8.19 3.34
C ARG A 82 13.51 9.47 3.30
N SER A 83 12.85 10.61 3.36
CA SER A 83 13.48 11.92 3.43
C SER A 83 12.95 12.72 4.61
N ALA A 84 13.65 13.80 4.96
CA ALA A 84 13.13 14.76 5.92
C ALA A 84 11.95 15.49 5.29
N ASP A 85 10.89 15.73 6.06
CA ASP A 85 9.77 16.53 5.57
C ASP A 85 10.25 17.97 5.28
N PRO A 86 10.02 18.51 4.07
CA PRO A 86 10.38 19.88 3.74
C PRO A 86 9.72 20.94 4.63
N ALA A 87 8.52 20.65 5.18
CA ALA A 87 7.78 21.56 6.05
C ALA A 87 8.18 21.41 7.53
N ASP A 88 8.65 20.24 7.96
CA ASP A 88 9.15 19.98 9.31
C ASP A 88 10.29 18.95 9.31
N ARG A 89 11.54 19.41 9.37
CA ARG A 89 12.72 18.55 9.35
C ARG A 89 12.80 17.52 10.49
N ARG A 90 11.96 17.64 11.53
CA ARG A 90 11.86 16.65 12.62
C ARG A 90 11.01 15.44 12.22
N SER A 91 10.20 15.57 11.17
CA SER A 91 9.37 14.51 10.61
C SER A 91 10.05 13.83 9.42
N ARG A 92 9.61 12.60 9.13
CA ARG A 92 10.03 11.81 7.97
C ARG A 92 8.84 11.51 7.07
N VAL A 93 9.05 11.73 5.77
CA VAL A 93 8.11 11.38 4.72
C VAL A 93 8.64 10.19 3.91
N VAL A 94 7.72 9.49 3.25
CA VAL A 94 8.04 8.32 2.42
C VAL A 94 7.60 8.60 0.99
N ALA A 95 8.51 8.46 0.04
CA ALA A 95 8.22 8.62 -1.38
C ALA A 95 8.50 7.31 -2.14
N LEU A 96 7.75 7.07 -3.22
CA LEU A 96 8.06 5.99 -4.15
C LEU A 96 9.33 6.34 -4.94
N THR A 97 10.22 5.36 -5.10
CA THR A 97 11.25 5.43 -6.14
C THR A 97 10.63 5.20 -7.52
N GLU A 98 11.43 5.30 -8.57
CA GLU A 98 10.94 4.94 -9.92
C GLU A 98 10.52 3.47 -10.02
N ASP A 99 11.33 2.57 -9.45
CA ASP A 99 10.98 1.15 -9.37
C ASP A 99 9.76 0.92 -8.47
N GLY A 100 9.63 1.69 -7.39
CA GLY A 100 8.43 1.70 -6.55
C GLY A 100 7.15 2.04 -7.31
N ARG A 101 7.21 3.06 -8.19
CA ARG A 101 6.08 3.45 -9.04
C ARG A 101 5.70 2.32 -10.01
N ARG A 102 6.69 1.72 -10.67
CA ARG A 102 6.48 0.58 -11.59
C ARG A 102 5.83 -0.61 -10.90
N VAL A 103 6.38 -1.03 -9.75
CA VAL A 103 5.86 -2.17 -8.98
C VAL A 103 4.47 -1.88 -8.44
N ARG A 104 4.21 -0.66 -7.94
CA ARG A 104 2.88 -0.24 -7.53
C ARG A 104 1.87 -0.34 -8.68
N ALA A 105 2.24 0.13 -9.88
CA ALA A 105 1.37 0.03 -11.05
C ALA A 105 1.05 -1.43 -11.39
N ALA A 106 2.05 -2.32 -11.41
CA ALA A 106 1.85 -3.74 -11.66
C ALA A 106 0.88 -4.40 -10.65
N VAL A 107 1.01 -4.08 -9.36
CA VAL A 107 0.08 -4.56 -8.32
C VAL A 107 -1.35 -4.05 -8.55
N ILE A 108 -1.52 -2.77 -8.89
CA ILE A 108 -2.83 -2.16 -9.15
C ILE A 108 -3.47 -2.77 -10.40
N GLU A 109 -2.71 -2.89 -11.49
CA GLU A 109 -3.16 -3.51 -12.74
C GLU A 109 -3.59 -4.95 -12.51
N ALA A 110 -2.79 -5.75 -11.81
CA ALA A 110 -3.15 -7.13 -11.49
C ALA A 110 -4.41 -7.23 -10.63
N THR A 111 -4.63 -6.28 -9.72
CA THR A 111 -5.84 -6.21 -8.89
C THR A 111 -7.09 -5.84 -9.70
N LEU A 112 -6.96 -4.91 -10.65
CA LEU A 112 -8.07 -4.36 -11.42
C LEU A 112 -8.37 -5.12 -12.71
N ALA A 113 -7.44 -5.95 -13.16
CA ALA A 113 -7.61 -6.65 -14.42
C ALA A 113 -8.91 -7.47 -14.37
N LEU A 114 -9.75 -7.27 -15.38
CA LEU A 114 -10.99 -8.03 -15.53
C LEU A 114 -10.62 -9.44 -16.01
N THR A 115 -11.34 -10.45 -15.54
CA THR A 115 -11.31 -11.78 -16.17
C THR A 115 -12.00 -11.72 -17.52
#